data_AF-A0A7Y3I8X2-F1
#
_entry.id   AF-A0A7Y3I8X2-F1
#
_cell.length_a   1.000
_cell.length_b   1.000
_cell.length_c   1.000
_cell.angle_alpha   90.00
_cell.angle_beta   90.00
_cell.angle_gamma   90.00
#
_symmetry.space_group_name_H-M   'P 1'
#
loop_
_entity.id
_entity.type
_entity.pdbx_description
1 polymer ?
#
loop_
_entity_poly.entity_id
_entity_poly.type
_entity_poly.pdbx_seq_one_letter_code
_entity_poly.pdbx_strand_id
1 'polypeptide(L)'
;MHAQAAGPTAPVRSLPSALEKLPLLLEALGPEPPRLFLDFDGTLSDIVDDPEDAALVSGLQPVLQRLAARIPLAFVSGRETSDVEGRVRIEGAAFAGSHGLDIRGPGFTHRVGAEASAALSELLPRLLALASEFPGLHVEEKALGLAVHYRGAADVNPVRLEETLSRLAGERPTLRLIR
;
A
#
# COMPACT_ATOMS: atom_id res chain seq x y z
N MET A 1 -18.99 -8.40 -25.22
CA MET A 1 -18.25 -7.31 -24.55
C MET A 1 -16.80 -7.76 -24.48
N HIS A 2 -15.98 -7.37 -25.47
CA HIS A 2 -14.61 -7.84 -25.60
C HIS A 2 -13.71 -7.02 -24.67
N ALA A 3 -13.19 -7.65 -23.61
CA ALA A 3 -12.02 -7.16 -22.91
C ALA A 3 -10.82 -7.30 -23.88
N GLN A 4 -10.33 -6.18 -24.40
CA GLN A 4 -9.02 -6.15 -25.04
C GLN A 4 -7.99 -6.41 -23.95
N ALA A 5 -7.32 -7.55 -24.04
CA ALA A 5 -6.11 -7.80 -23.28
C ALA A 5 -5.10 -6.70 -23.64
N ALA A 6 -4.66 -5.94 -22.63
CA ALA A 6 -3.58 -4.98 -22.80
C ALA A 6 -2.35 -5.73 -23.33
N GLY A 7 -1.84 -5.30 -24.49
CA GLY A 7 -0.61 -5.84 -25.05
C GLY A 7 0.57 -5.65 -24.10
N PRO A 8 1.72 -6.30 -24.37
CA PRO A 8 2.89 -6.18 -23.51
C PRO A 8 3.27 -4.71 -23.37
N THR A 9 3.16 -4.17 -22.15
CA THR A 9 3.55 -2.80 -21.85
C THR A 9 5.06 -2.73 -21.89
N ALA A 10 5.58 -1.79 -22.70
CA ALA A 10 7.01 -1.53 -22.73
C ALA A 10 7.47 -1.16 -21.30
N PRO A 11 8.63 -1.64 -20.84
CA PRO A 11 9.12 -1.32 -19.49
C PRO A 11 9.22 0.20 -19.34
N VAL A 12 8.86 0.75 -18.18
CA VAL A 12 8.76 2.21 -17.94
C VAL A 12 10.00 2.97 -18.41
N ARG A 13 11.19 2.38 -18.26
CA ARG A 13 12.49 2.94 -18.68
C ARG A 13 12.67 3.10 -20.20
N SER A 14 11.83 2.44 -21.00
CA SER A 14 11.82 2.53 -22.47
C SER A 14 10.82 3.56 -23.00
N LEU A 15 9.99 4.13 -22.11
CA LEU A 15 9.08 5.21 -22.46
C LEU A 15 9.86 6.54 -22.51
N PRO A 16 9.49 7.46 -23.41
CA PRO A 16 10.08 8.80 -23.41
C PRO A 16 9.83 9.51 -22.09
N SER A 17 10.78 10.34 -21.66
CA SER A 17 10.66 11.10 -20.42
C SER A 17 9.44 12.02 -20.48
N ALA A 18 8.56 11.92 -19.48
CA ALA A 18 7.42 12.82 -19.34
C ALA A 18 7.86 14.29 -19.21
N LEU A 19 9.03 14.55 -18.62
CA LEU A 19 9.59 15.89 -18.47
C LEU A 19 9.97 16.51 -19.83
N GLU A 20 10.46 15.71 -20.78
CA GLU A 20 10.76 16.18 -22.14
C GLU A 20 9.50 16.53 -22.93
N LYS A 21 8.35 15.99 -22.52
CA LYS A 21 7.04 16.20 -23.13
C LYS A 21 6.13 17.09 -22.27
N LEU A 22 6.68 17.77 -21.26
CA LEU A 22 5.90 18.59 -20.34
C LEU A 22 5.01 19.63 -21.03
N PRO A 23 5.45 20.36 -22.08
CA PRO A 23 4.57 21.30 -22.78
C PRO A 23 3.31 20.63 -23.36
N LEU A 24 3.46 19.44 -23.94
CA LEU A 24 2.33 18.67 -24.50
C LEU A 24 1.41 18.15 -23.40
N LEU A 25 1.97 17.73 -22.26
CA LEU A 25 1.17 17.31 -21.11
C LEU A 25 0.36 18.47 -20.53
N LEU A 26 0.97 19.66 -20.42
CA LEU A 26 0.30 20.86 -19.94
C LEU A 26 -0.81 21.31 -20.91
N GLU A 27 -0.59 21.21 -22.21
CA GLU A 27 -1.62 21.48 -23.22
C GLU A 27 -2.79 20.49 -23.11
N ALA A 28 -2.50 19.21 -22.88
CA ALA A 28 -3.51 18.16 -22.74
C ALA A 28 -4.33 18.25 -21.45
N LEU A 29 -3.78 18.79 -20.37
CA LEU A 29 -4.46 18.94 -19.07
C LEU A 29 -5.61 19.97 -19.11
N GLY A 30 -5.64 20.84 -20.12
CA GLY A 30 -6.67 21.87 -20.26
C GLY A 30 -6.57 22.96 -19.18
N PRO A 31 -7.64 23.76 -18.97
CA PRO A 31 -7.60 24.92 -18.10
C PRO A 31 -7.73 24.60 -16.61
N GLU A 32 -8.17 23.39 -16.24
CA GLU A 32 -8.36 23.02 -14.85
C GLU A 32 -7.02 22.63 -14.18
N PRO A 33 -6.81 23.01 -12.91
CA PRO A 33 -5.61 22.61 -12.20
C PRO A 33 -5.54 21.08 -12.08
N PRO A 34 -4.39 20.46 -12.40
CA PRO A 34 -4.25 19.02 -12.30
C PRO A 34 -4.31 18.56 -10.85
N ARG A 35 -4.53 17.26 -10.67
CA ARG A 35 -4.36 16.56 -9.39
C ARG A 35 -3.19 15.62 -9.54
N LEU A 36 -2.24 15.65 -8.61
CA LEU A 36 -1.07 14.78 -8.67
C LEU A 36 -1.25 13.60 -7.74
N PHE A 37 -1.04 12.41 -8.30
CA PHE A 37 -0.94 11.15 -7.57
C PHE A 37 0.53 10.74 -7.60
N LEU A 38 1.13 10.61 -6.43
CA LEU A 38 2.55 10.37 -6.26
C LEU A 38 2.76 9.06 -5.52
N ASP A 39 3.50 8.15 -6.14
CA ASP A 39 4.03 6.98 -5.45
C ASP A 39 5.12 7.39 -4.44
N PHE A 40 5.42 6.56 -3.45
CA PHE A 40 6.44 6.85 -2.44
C PHE A 40 7.77 6.12 -2.71
N ASP A 41 7.80 4.80 -2.59
CA ASP A 41 9.04 4.00 -2.65
C ASP A 41 9.60 3.96 -4.08
N GLY A 42 10.82 4.45 -4.27
CA GLY A 42 11.44 4.57 -5.59
C GLY A 42 10.94 5.76 -6.41
N THR A 43 10.07 6.61 -5.85
CA THR A 43 9.56 7.84 -6.48
C THR A 43 9.90 9.08 -5.67
N LEU A 44 9.41 9.17 -4.43
CA LEU A 44 9.69 10.27 -3.49
C LEU A 44 10.75 9.89 -2.43
N SER A 45 11.00 8.60 -2.27
CA SER A 45 12.08 8.00 -1.49
C SER A 45 12.98 7.19 -2.42
N ASP A 46 14.28 7.13 -2.12
CA ASP A 46 15.16 6.16 -2.75
C ASP A 46 14.74 4.72 -2.38
N ILE A 47 15.08 3.77 -3.25
CA ILE A 47 14.94 2.35 -2.94
C ILE A 47 16.08 1.97 -1.98
N VAL A 48 15.71 1.47 -0.81
CA VAL A 48 16.62 1.08 0.28
C VAL A 48 16.47 -0.41 0.59
N ASP A 49 17.51 -1.00 1.18
CA ASP A 49 17.50 -2.43 1.55
C ASP A 49 16.57 -2.72 2.73
N ASP A 50 16.54 -1.82 3.73
CA ASP A 50 15.60 -1.88 4.84
C ASP A 50 14.43 -0.90 4.57
N PRO A 51 13.18 -1.39 4.40
CA PRO A 51 12.02 -0.55 4.18
C PRO A 51 11.78 0.50 5.28
N GLU A 52 12.26 0.27 6.51
CA GLU A 52 12.13 1.23 7.59
C GLU A 52 13.02 2.47 7.41
N ASP A 53 14.12 2.35 6.68
CA ASP A 53 15.05 3.43 6.39
C ASP A 53 14.57 4.39 5.28
N ALA A 54 13.48 4.04 4.59
CA ALA A 54 12.98 4.82 3.46
C ALA A 54 12.54 6.22 3.90
N ALA A 55 13.15 7.27 3.36
CA ALA A 55 12.83 8.64 3.73
C ALA A 55 12.63 9.49 2.47
N LEU A 56 11.86 10.58 2.62
CA LEU A 56 11.77 11.58 1.56
C LEU A 56 13.17 12.01 1.11
N VAL A 57 13.41 12.02 -0.20
CA VAL A 57 14.64 12.54 -0.79
C VAL A 57 14.87 13.96 -0.28
N SER A 58 16.12 14.25 0.08
CA SER A 58 16.51 15.52 0.69
C SER A 58 16.06 16.71 -0.17
N GLY A 59 15.43 17.70 0.47
CA GLY A 59 14.92 18.91 -0.19
C GLY A 59 13.57 18.76 -0.89
N LEU A 60 12.97 17.56 -0.94
CA LEU A 60 11.69 17.34 -1.62
C LEU A 60 10.49 17.86 -0.81
N GLN A 61 10.56 17.83 0.52
CA GLN A 61 9.45 18.26 1.38
C GLN A 61 9.01 19.72 1.13
N PRO A 62 9.90 20.73 1.07
CA PRO A 62 9.51 22.09 0.70
C PRO A 62 8.91 22.22 -0.71
N VAL A 63 9.32 21.35 -1.65
CA VAL A 63 8.75 21.32 -3.02
C VAL A 63 7.31 20.84 -2.96
N LEU A 64 7.06 19.73 -2.25
CA LEU A 64 5.72 19.17 -2.07
C LEU A 64 4.79 20.15 -1.36
N GLN A 65 5.26 20.88 -0.34
CA GLN A 65 4.48 21.92 0.34
C GLN A 65 4.06 23.04 -0.64
N ARG A 66 4.97 23.51 -1.49
CA ARG A 66 4.65 24.53 -2.51
C ARG A 66 3.68 24.02 -3.57
N LEU A 67 3.72 22.72 -3.89
CA LEU A 67 2.78 22.10 -4.80
C LEU A 67 1.40 21.95 -4.16
N ALA A 68 1.31 21.47 -2.92
CA ALA A 68 0.06 21.31 -2.17
C ALA A 68 -0.71 22.63 -2.00
N ALA A 69 -0.01 23.75 -1.91
CA ALA A 69 -0.62 25.09 -1.87
C ALA A 69 -1.27 25.53 -3.19
N ARG A 70 -1.02 24.81 -4.30
CA ARG A 70 -1.48 25.17 -5.65
C ARG A 70 -2.44 24.15 -6.24
N ILE A 71 -2.19 22.88 -5.97
CA ILE A 71 -2.93 21.76 -6.56
C ILE A 71 -3.13 20.63 -5.54
N PRO A 72 -4.22 19.85 -5.64
CA PRO A 72 -4.43 18.70 -4.78
C PRO A 72 -3.36 17.63 -5.00
N LEU A 73 -2.79 17.13 -3.91
CA LEU A 73 -1.86 16.01 -3.89
C LEU A 73 -2.51 14.79 -3.25
N ALA A 74 -2.25 13.63 -3.83
CA ALA A 74 -2.54 12.33 -3.27
C ALA A 74 -1.27 11.48 -3.28
N PHE A 75 -0.89 10.93 -2.13
CA PHE A 75 0.22 9.99 -2.02
C PHE A 75 -0.33 8.58 -2.02
N VAL A 76 0.15 7.73 -2.94
CA VAL A 76 -0.31 6.36 -3.14
C VAL A 76 0.84 5.44 -2.79
N SER A 77 0.69 4.55 -1.82
CA SER A 77 1.77 3.68 -1.37
C SER A 77 1.26 2.30 -0.97
N GLY A 78 2.14 1.30 -1.07
CA GLY A 78 1.94 -0.01 -0.45
C GLY A 78 2.07 0.03 1.08
N ARG A 79 2.75 1.05 1.62
CA ARG A 79 2.91 1.27 3.07
C ARG A 79 1.57 1.53 3.74
N GLU A 80 1.51 1.29 5.05
CA GLU A 80 0.35 1.71 5.83
C GLU A 80 0.12 3.23 5.69
N THR A 81 -1.14 3.65 5.69
CA THR A 81 -1.49 5.06 5.46
C THR A 81 -0.83 5.99 6.49
N SER A 82 -0.76 5.58 7.76
CA SER A 82 -0.07 6.31 8.82
C SER A 82 1.45 6.38 8.64
N ASP A 83 2.06 5.35 8.05
CA ASP A 83 3.50 5.33 7.78
C ASP A 83 3.85 6.35 6.69
N VAL A 84 3.20 6.26 5.52
CA VAL A 84 3.45 7.21 4.42
C VAL A 84 3.08 8.65 4.80
N GLU A 85 1.99 8.85 5.54
CA GLU A 85 1.61 10.17 6.06
C GLU A 85 2.69 10.72 7.01
N GLY A 86 3.19 9.88 7.92
CA GLY A 86 4.24 10.22 8.87
C GLY A 86 5.60 10.52 8.23
N ARG A 87 5.91 9.92 7.08
CA ARG A 87 7.13 10.20 6.29
C ARG A 87 6.99 11.46 5.44
N VAL A 88 5.83 11.69 4.83
CA VAL A 88 5.62 12.78 3.86
C VAL A 88 5.27 14.12 4.53
N ARG A 89 4.39 14.11 5.54
CA ARG A 89 4.02 15.27 6.36
C ARG A 89 3.59 16.50 5.54
N ILE A 90 2.62 16.32 4.66
CA ILE A 90 2.02 17.40 3.86
C ILE A 90 0.56 17.59 4.27
N GLU A 91 0.26 18.74 4.85
CA GLU A 91 -1.09 19.11 5.24
C GLU A 91 -2.02 19.27 4.04
N GLY A 92 -3.28 18.87 4.19
CA GLY A 92 -4.30 18.99 3.14
C GLY A 92 -4.16 17.99 1.99
N ALA A 93 -3.16 17.10 2.02
CA ALA A 93 -3.02 16.03 1.05
C ALA A 93 -3.91 14.82 1.38
N ALA A 94 -4.19 14.02 0.36
CA ALA A 94 -4.77 12.69 0.54
C ALA A 94 -3.65 11.63 0.59
N PHE A 95 -3.91 10.53 1.31
CA PHE A 95 -3.01 9.40 1.48
C PHE A 95 -3.79 8.12 1.23
N ALA A 96 -3.36 7.32 0.25
CA ALA A 96 -3.86 5.99 -0.05
C ALA A 96 -2.76 4.98 0.27
N GLY A 97 -2.83 4.39 1.46
CA GLY A 97 -1.92 3.35 1.92
C GLY A 97 -2.52 1.96 1.76
N SER A 98 -1.76 0.95 2.18
CA SER A 98 -2.15 -0.46 2.19
C SER A 98 -2.64 -0.92 0.81
N HIS A 99 -1.94 -0.51 -0.26
CA HIS A 99 -2.32 -0.77 -1.66
C HIS A 99 -3.71 -0.21 -2.04
N GLY A 100 -4.09 0.92 -1.46
CA GLY A 100 -5.37 1.61 -1.73
C GLY A 100 -6.53 1.13 -0.88
N LEU A 101 -6.28 0.25 0.09
CA LEU A 101 -7.33 -0.27 0.97
C LEU A 101 -7.65 0.68 2.14
N ASP A 102 -6.72 1.57 2.54
CA ASP A 102 -6.96 2.63 3.53
C ASP A 102 -6.62 3.99 2.91
N ILE A 103 -7.64 4.81 2.67
CA ILE A 103 -7.53 6.13 2.05
C ILE A 103 -8.02 7.20 3.02
N ARG A 104 -7.21 8.22 3.26
CA ARG A 104 -7.54 9.38 4.10
C ARG A 104 -7.30 10.66 3.33
N GLY A 105 -8.12 11.66 3.58
CA GLY A 105 -7.91 12.99 3.03
C GLY A 105 -8.74 14.04 3.75
N PRO A 106 -8.70 15.29 3.27
CA PRO A 106 -9.40 16.39 3.93
C PRO A 106 -10.90 16.12 4.05
N GLY A 107 -11.36 15.86 5.28
CA GLY A 107 -12.79 15.62 5.56
C GLY A 107 -13.32 14.26 5.14
N PHE A 108 -12.47 13.29 4.77
CA PHE A 108 -12.94 11.94 4.46
C PHE A 108 -11.95 10.84 4.86
N THR A 109 -12.51 9.66 5.08
CA THR A 109 -11.77 8.41 5.22
C THR A 109 -12.54 7.33 4.48
N HIS A 110 -11.84 6.50 3.72
CA HIS A 110 -12.40 5.38 2.99
C HIS A 110 -11.53 4.15 3.25
N ARG A 111 -12.16 3.08 3.72
CA ARG A 111 -11.48 1.86 4.09
C ARG A 111 -12.21 0.68 3.46
N VAL A 112 -11.53 -0.01 2.56
CA VAL A 112 -12.05 -1.20 1.88
C VAL A 112 -11.89 -2.40 2.79
N GLY A 113 -12.93 -3.21 2.95
CA GLY A 113 -12.88 -4.37 3.86
C GLY A 113 -13.01 -4.01 5.33
N ALA A 114 -13.48 -2.80 5.67
CA ALA A 114 -13.76 -2.41 7.04
C ALA A 114 -14.78 -3.37 7.73
N GLU A 115 -15.68 -3.95 6.94
CA GLU A 115 -16.62 -4.99 7.36
C GLU A 115 -15.94 -6.28 7.85
N ALA A 116 -14.69 -6.52 7.47
CA ALA A 116 -13.90 -7.67 7.91
C ALA A 116 -13.18 -7.42 9.25
N SER A 117 -13.20 -6.19 9.79
CA SER A 117 -12.45 -5.83 11.01
C SER A 117 -12.82 -6.70 12.22
N ALA A 118 -14.11 -6.97 12.43
CA ALA A 118 -14.56 -7.86 13.51
C ALA A 118 -14.05 -9.29 13.33
N ALA A 119 -14.12 -9.80 12.09
CA ALA A 119 -13.64 -11.12 11.73
C ALA A 119 -12.11 -11.28 11.93
N LEU A 120 -11.33 -10.24 11.58
CA LEU A 120 -9.89 -10.19 11.83
C LEU A 120 -9.57 -10.15 13.34
N SER A 121 -10.28 -9.31 14.10
CA SER A 121 -10.11 -9.16 15.55
C SER A 121 -10.39 -10.48 16.30
N GLU A 122 -11.38 -11.25 15.86
CA GLU A 122 -11.67 -12.59 16.41
C GLU A 122 -10.63 -13.65 16.01
N LEU A 123 -10.03 -13.49 14.82
CA LEU A 123 -9.06 -14.44 14.30
C LEU A 123 -7.67 -14.24 14.91
N LEU A 124 -7.28 -13.01 15.23
CA LEU A 124 -5.97 -12.65 15.74
C LEU A 124 -5.54 -13.49 16.97
N PRO A 125 -6.35 -13.64 18.05
CA PRO A 125 -5.97 -14.46 19.19
C PRO A 125 -5.71 -15.93 18.83
N ARG A 126 -6.45 -16.49 17.85
CA ARG A 126 -6.27 -17.87 17.39
C ARG A 126 -4.97 -18.02 16.62
N LEU A 127 -4.61 -17.05 15.78
CA LEU A 127 -3.34 -17.06 15.06
C LEU A 127 -2.14 -16.85 16.00
N LEU A 128 -2.27 -15.98 17.01
CA LEU A 128 -1.23 -15.81 18.02
C LEU A 128 -1.02 -17.08 18.85
N ALA A 129 -2.10 -17.78 19.21
CA ALA A 129 -2.01 -19.08 19.87
C ALA A 129 -1.27 -20.09 19.01
N LEU A 130 -1.65 -20.23 17.73
CA LEU A 130 -0.96 -21.10 16.77
C LEU A 130 0.52 -20.74 16.62
N ALA A 131 0.85 -19.44 16.52
CA ALA A 131 2.23 -18.97 16.41
C ALA A 131 3.08 -19.35 17.62
N SER A 132 2.50 -19.38 18.83
CA SER A 132 3.23 -19.75 20.04
C SER A 132 3.63 -21.23 20.12
N GLU A 133 3.00 -22.09 19.31
CA GLU A 133 3.36 -23.51 19.19
C GLU A 133 4.60 -23.75 18.31
N PHE A 134 4.97 -22.79 17.45
CA PHE A 134 6.03 -22.95 16.46
C PHE A 134 7.08 -21.84 16.57
N PRO A 135 8.27 -22.12 17.13
CA PRO A 135 9.37 -21.16 17.12
C PRO A 135 9.68 -20.66 15.70
N GLY A 136 9.73 -19.33 15.53
CA GLY A 136 9.99 -18.67 14.24
C GLY A 136 8.75 -18.41 13.38
N LEU A 137 7.55 -18.79 13.84
CA LEU A 137 6.27 -18.39 13.24
C LEU A 137 5.82 -17.08 13.89
N HIS A 138 5.58 -16.04 13.07
CA HIS A 138 5.17 -14.73 13.56
C HIS A 138 3.87 -14.28 12.90
N VAL A 139 3.03 -13.59 13.67
CA VAL A 139 1.80 -12.95 13.19
C VAL A 139 1.96 -11.46 13.33
N GLU A 140 1.74 -10.75 12.24
CA GLU A 140 1.75 -9.30 12.17
C GLU A 140 0.32 -8.82 11.89
N GLU A 141 -0.18 -7.93 12.74
CA GLU A 141 -1.44 -7.24 12.51
C GLU A 141 -1.20 -6.09 11.53
N LYS A 142 -1.96 -6.07 10.44
CA LYS A 142 -1.96 -4.98 9.46
C LYS A 142 -3.30 -4.28 9.52
N ALA A 143 -3.35 -3.03 9.05
CA ALA A 143 -4.57 -2.22 9.06
C ALA A 143 -5.82 -2.95 8.53
N LEU A 144 -5.67 -3.87 7.55
CA LEU A 144 -6.77 -4.58 6.87
C LEU A 144 -6.50 -6.06 6.64
N GLY A 145 -5.66 -6.67 7.48
CA GLY A 145 -5.36 -8.07 7.37
C GLY A 145 -4.43 -8.56 8.46
N LEU A 146 -4.15 -9.85 8.45
CA LEU A 146 -3.17 -10.49 9.32
C LEU A 146 -2.14 -11.16 8.41
N ALA A 147 -0.86 -10.85 8.60
CA ALA A 147 0.23 -11.49 7.89
C ALA A 147 0.85 -12.58 8.78
N VAL A 148 1.07 -13.76 8.20
CA VAL A 148 1.70 -14.90 8.88
C VAL A 148 3.06 -15.16 8.24
N HIS A 149 4.11 -14.87 8.99
CA HIS A 149 5.50 -15.03 8.56
C HIS A 149 6.03 -16.37 9.05
N TYR A 150 6.26 -17.31 8.13
CA TYR A 150 6.67 -18.69 8.46
C TYR A 150 8.05 -19.08 7.94
N ARG A 151 8.77 -18.17 7.25
CA ARG A 151 10.09 -18.47 6.67
C ARG A 151 11.14 -18.88 7.72
N GLY A 152 11.03 -18.34 8.94
CA GLY A 152 11.92 -18.67 10.06
C GLY A 152 11.50 -19.90 10.88
N ALA A 153 10.36 -20.52 10.57
CA ALA A 153 9.79 -21.60 11.37
C ALA A 153 10.21 -22.97 10.81
N ALA A 154 11.29 -23.54 11.35
CA ALA A 154 11.89 -24.78 10.83
C ALA A 154 10.97 -26.01 10.92
N ASP A 155 10.10 -26.05 11.93
CA ASP A 155 9.21 -27.18 12.20
C ASP A 155 7.81 -27.04 11.56
N VAL A 156 7.61 -25.99 10.75
CA VAL A 156 6.35 -25.74 10.06
C VAL A 156 6.37 -26.35 8.67
N ASN A 157 5.39 -27.21 8.38
CA ASN A 157 5.11 -27.64 7.02
C ASN A 157 4.24 -26.58 6.31
N PRO A 158 4.72 -25.90 5.25
CA PRO A 158 3.99 -24.80 4.61
C PRO A 158 2.61 -25.20 4.07
N VAL A 159 2.49 -26.42 3.53
CA VAL A 159 1.22 -26.94 2.99
C VAL A 159 0.20 -27.10 4.12
N ARG A 160 0.60 -27.70 5.24
CA ARG A 160 -0.29 -27.87 6.41
C ARG A 160 -0.64 -26.54 7.07
N LEU A 161 0.29 -25.60 7.09
CA LEU A 161 0.02 -24.25 7.58
C LEU A 161 -1.04 -23.59 6.70
N GLU A 162 -0.88 -23.62 5.37
CA GLU A 162 -1.86 -23.07 4.43
C GLU A 162 -3.25 -23.69 4.56
N GLU A 163 -3.34 -25.02 4.73
CA GLU A 163 -4.60 -25.71 4.98
C GLU A 163 -5.27 -25.22 6.27
N THR A 164 -4.47 -25.07 7.33
CA THR A 164 -4.94 -24.57 8.63
C THR A 164 -5.44 -23.13 8.53
N LEU A 165 -4.67 -22.25 7.89
CA LEU A 165 -5.04 -20.85 7.66
C LEU A 165 -6.28 -20.71 6.77
N SER A 166 -6.37 -21.53 5.71
CA SER A 166 -7.53 -21.56 4.81
C SER A 166 -8.80 -21.97 5.53
N ARG A 167 -8.73 -22.95 6.44
CA ARG A 167 -9.87 -23.36 7.28
C ARG A 167 -10.28 -22.24 8.23
N LEU A 168 -9.32 -21.63 8.93
CA LEU A 168 -9.59 -20.52 9.87
C LEU A 168 -10.19 -19.29 9.18
N ALA A 169 -9.76 -18.99 7.95
CA ALA A 169 -10.33 -17.93 7.12
C ALA A 169 -11.69 -18.33 6.54
N GLY A 170 -11.85 -19.56 6.04
CA GLY A 170 -13.07 -20.07 5.43
C GLY A 170 -14.26 -20.22 6.38
N GLU A 171 -14.02 -20.26 7.70
CA GLU A 171 -15.06 -20.09 8.73
C GLU A 171 -15.76 -18.72 8.67
N ARG A 172 -15.19 -17.75 7.93
CA ARG A 172 -15.63 -16.35 7.90
C ARG A 172 -15.79 -15.88 6.45
N PRO A 173 -17.02 -15.56 5.98
CA PRO A 173 -17.26 -15.22 4.58
C PRO A 173 -16.61 -13.91 4.12
N THR A 174 -16.20 -13.04 5.05
CA THR A 174 -15.51 -11.76 4.78
C THR A 174 -14.00 -11.89 4.68
N LEU A 175 -13.43 -13.07 4.98
CA LEU A 175 -11.98 -13.29 4.95
C LEU A 175 -11.57 -14.21 3.81
N ARG A 176 -10.38 -13.95 3.26
CA ARG A 176 -9.74 -14.84 2.29
C ARG A 176 -8.24 -14.84 2.54
N LEU A 177 -7.63 -16.01 2.39
CA LEU A 177 -6.18 -16.14 2.35
C LEU A 177 -5.63 -15.63 1.00
N ILE A 178 -4.65 -14.73 1.06
CA ILE A 178 -3.93 -14.18 -0.10
C ILE A 178 -2.48 -14.67 0.00
N ARG A 179 -1.89 -15.08 -1.13
CA ARG A 179 -0.52 -15.58 -1.25
C ARG A 179 0.35 -14.59 -1.99
#